data_AF-A0A450WEQ2-F1
#
_entry.id   AF-A0A450WEQ2-F1
#
_cell.length_a   1.000
_cell.length_b   1.000
_cell.length_c   1.000
_cell.angle_alpha   90.00
_cell.angle_beta   90.00
_cell.angle_gamma   90.00
#
_symmetry.space_group_name_H-M   'P 1'
#
loop_
_entity.id
_entity.type
_entity.pdbx_description
1 polymer ?
#
loop_
_entity_poly.entity_id
_entity_poly.type
_entity_poly.pdbx_seq_one_letter_code
_entity_poly.pdbx_strand_id
1 'polypeptide(L)'
;MPAITFDTQEYVESLTGAGVPEPQAKAHGKALRSVMASQELATKADVRELKTELKAEIAVIQGELGVFRWLFGLLIGLNCAILFKLFL
;
A
#
# COMPACT_ATOMS: atom_id res chain seq x y z
N MET A 1 -14.22 -1.70 6.77
CA MET A 1 -13.65 -0.35 6.49
C MET A 1 -14.29 0.63 7.47
N PRO A 2 -13.52 1.36 8.31
CA PRO A 2 -14.12 2.46 9.06
C PRO A 2 -14.47 3.54 8.03
N ALA A 3 -15.74 3.68 7.72
CA ALA A 3 -16.22 4.76 6.88
C ALA A 3 -15.89 6.08 7.59
N ILE A 4 -15.38 7.07 6.85
CA ILE A 4 -15.37 8.44 7.35
C ILE A 4 -16.84 8.84 7.49
N THR A 5 -17.39 8.80 8.70
CA THR A 5 -18.76 9.21 8.98
C THR A 5 -18.83 10.72 8.90
N PHE A 6 -19.33 11.23 7.78
CA PHE A 6 -19.70 12.63 7.63
C PHE A 6 -21.13 12.82 8.13
N ASP A 7 -21.28 13.52 9.26
CA ASP A 7 -22.57 13.90 9.79
C ASP A 7 -23.12 15.11 9.04
N THR A 8 -24.01 14.85 8.08
CA THR A 8 -24.64 15.91 7.29
C THR A 8 -25.44 16.87 8.16
N GLN A 9 -26.02 16.40 9.29
CA GLN A 9 -26.88 17.21 10.13
C GLN A 9 -26.06 18.16 10.99
N GLU A 10 -25.03 17.66 11.68
CA GLU A 10 -24.09 18.50 12.44
C GLU A 10 -23.47 19.59 11.55
N TYR A 11 -23.11 19.24 10.31
CA TYR A 11 -22.58 20.19 9.32
C TYR A 11 -23.58 21.29 8.95
N VAL A 12 -24.86 20.94 8.73
CA VAL A 12 -25.91 21.91 8.41
C VAL A 12 -26.20 22.82 9.60
N GLU A 13 -26.22 22.28 10.82
CA GLU A 13 -26.41 23.03 12.06
C GLU A 13 -25.27 24.03 12.28
N SER A 14 -24.02 23.62 12.05
CA SER A 14 -22.86 24.51 12.14
C SER A 14 -22.92 25.65 11.12
N LEU A 15 -23.31 25.38 9.87
CA LEU A 15 -23.45 26.44 8.85
C LEU A 15 -24.58 27.41 9.20
N THR A 16 -25.70 26.88 9.68
CA THR A 16 -26.86 27.70 10.06
C THR A 16 -26.54 28.57 11.28
N GLY A 17 -25.84 28.03 12.27
CA GLY A 17 -25.34 28.79 13.43
C GLY A 17 -24.32 29.88 13.07
N ALA A 18 -23.62 29.74 11.94
CA ALA A 18 -22.73 30.76 11.37
C ALA A 18 -23.47 31.80 10.50
N GLY A 19 -24.80 31.72 10.38
CA GLY A 19 -25.62 32.65 9.61
C GLY A 19 -25.86 32.28 8.14
N VAL A 20 -25.50 31.07 7.71
CA VAL A 20 -25.85 30.56 6.38
C VAL A 20 -27.34 30.18 6.35
N PRO A 21 -28.13 30.62 5.35
CA PRO A 21 -29.52 30.22 5.23
C PRO A 21 -29.67 28.70 5.14
N GLU A 22 -30.64 28.14 5.88
CA GLU A 22 -30.89 26.70 5.95
C GLU A 22 -30.96 25.99 4.58
N PRO A 23 -31.61 26.55 3.53
CA PRO A 23 -31.62 25.93 2.21
C PRO A 23 -30.22 25.80 1.58
N GLN A 24 -29.35 26.80 1.80
CA GLN A 24 -27.97 26.79 1.30
C GLN A 24 -27.10 25.84 2.13
N ALA A 25 -27.26 25.82 3.45
CA ALA A 25 -26.57 24.89 4.33
C ALA A 25 -26.85 23.43 3.94
N LYS A 26 -28.13 23.09 3.68
CA LYS A 26 -28.52 21.76 3.18
C LYS A 26 -27.91 21.45 1.80
N ALA A 27 -27.87 22.42 0.89
CA ALA A 27 -27.25 22.25 -0.42
C ALA A 27 -25.74 21.95 -0.29
N HIS A 28 -25.03 22.65 0.58
CA HIS A 28 -23.61 22.40 0.86
C HIS A 28 -23.38 21.00 1.44
N GLY A 29 -24.17 20.59 2.43
CA GLY A 29 -24.07 19.26 3.03
C GLY A 29 -24.30 18.14 2.02
N LYS A 30 -25.27 18.31 1.12
CA LYS A 30 -25.55 17.35 0.04
C LYS A 30 -24.39 17.27 -0.97
N ALA A 31 -23.85 18.41 -1.39
CA ALA A 31 -22.72 18.46 -2.32
C ALA A 31 -21.47 17.79 -1.73
N LEU A 32 -21.13 18.10 -0.49
CA LEU A 32 -19.96 17.54 0.18
C LEU A 32 -20.09 16.02 0.41
N ARG A 33 -21.28 15.56 0.83
CA ARG A 33 -21.56 14.12 0.96
C ARG A 33 -21.42 13.39 -0.38
N SER A 34 -21.84 13.99 -1.48
CA SER A 34 -21.70 13.42 -2.82
C SER A 34 -20.23 13.27 -3.23
N VAL A 35 -19.39 14.26 -2.92
CA VAL A 35 -17.95 14.19 -3.21
C VAL A 35 -17.27 13.13 -2.34
N MET A 36 -17.59 13.08 -1.05
CA MET A 36 -17.01 12.08 -0.14
C MET A 36 -17.43 10.64 -0.50
N ALA A 37 -18.66 10.45 -1.00
CA ALA A 37 -19.13 9.14 -1.46
C ALA A 37 -18.51 8.69 -2.79
N SER A 38 -17.96 9.61 -3.58
CA SER A 38 -17.34 9.31 -4.88
C SER A 38 -15.82 9.18 -4.80
N GLN A 39 -15.20 9.48 -3.66
CA GLN A 39 -13.77 9.23 -3.46
C GLN A 39 -13.52 7.75 -3.14
N GLU A 40 -12.94 7.04 -4.10
CA GLU A 40 -12.27 5.77 -3.80
C GLU A 40 -10.94 6.06 -3.08
N LEU A 41 -10.90 5.74 -1.79
CA LEU A 41 -9.71 5.90 -0.96
C LEU A 41 -9.14 4.52 -0.66
N ALA A 42 -7.84 4.35 -0.94
CA ALA A 42 -7.11 3.18 -0.48
C ALA A 42 -7.16 3.12 1.05
N THR A 43 -7.65 2.01 1.58
CA THR A 43 -7.79 1.81 3.01
C THR A 43 -6.49 1.30 3.64
N LYS A 44 -6.39 1.42 4.96
CA LYS A 44 -5.27 0.81 5.70
C LYS A 44 -5.18 -0.71 5.50
N ALA A 45 -6.30 -1.37 5.19
CA ALA A 45 -6.33 -2.79 4.91
C ALA A 45 -5.64 -3.08 3.57
N ASP A 46 -6.00 -2.34 2.52
CA ASP A 46 -5.41 -2.46 1.18
C ASP A 46 -3.90 -2.24 1.21
N VAL A 47 -3.45 -1.21 1.95
CA VAL A 47 -2.00 -0.95 2.14
C VAL A 47 -1.31 -2.10 2.90
N ARG A 48 -1.98 -2.70 3.88
CA ARG A 48 -1.43 -3.84 4.64
C ARG A 48 -1.36 -5.09 3.78
N GLU A 49 -2.34 -5.32 2.93
CA GLU A 49 -2.37 -6.41 1.95
C GLU A 49 -1.20 -6.28 0.98
N LEU A 50 -1.06 -5.14 0.30
CA LEU A 50 0.05 -4.85 -0.60
C LEU A 50 1.42 -5.00 0.09
N LYS A 51 1.55 -4.53 1.33
CA LYS A 51 2.78 -4.71 2.12
C LYS A 51 3.08 -6.18 2.40
N THR A 52 2.06 -7.01 2.57
CA THR A 52 2.22 -8.44 2.86
C THR A 52 2.61 -9.18 1.59
N GLU A 53 1.93 -8.89 0.48
CA GLU A 53 2.24 -9.43 -0.85
C GLU A 53 3.68 -9.08 -1.26
N LEU A 54 4.05 -7.81 -1.18
CA LEU A 54 5.40 -7.36 -1.52
C LEU A 54 6.48 -8.04 -0.65
N LYS A 55 6.20 -8.25 0.64
CA LYS A 55 7.12 -8.98 1.52
C LYS A 55 7.28 -10.44 1.11
N ALA A 56 6.20 -11.08 0.66
CA ALA A 56 6.25 -12.46 0.18
C ALA A 56 7.09 -12.55 -1.10
N GLU A 57 6.87 -11.66 -2.07
CA GLU A 57 7.68 -11.61 -3.31
C GLU A 57 9.16 -11.38 -3.03
N ILE A 58 9.49 -10.43 -2.14
CA ILE A 58 10.88 -10.19 -1.72
C ILE A 58 11.49 -11.43 -1.09
N ALA A 59 10.75 -12.16 -0.25
CA ALA A 59 11.25 -13.38 0.38
C ALA A 59 11.55 -14.48 -0.65
N VAL A 60 10.71 -14.61 -1.68
CA VAL A 60 10.94 -15.55 -2.80
C VAL A 60 12.23 -15.19 -3.54
N ILE A 61 12.39 -13.93 -3.94
CA ILE A 61 13.59 -13.44 -4.64
C ILE A 61 14.85 -13.66 -3.80
N GLN A 62 14.79 -13.38 -2.50
CA GLN A 62 15.92 -13.62 -1.59
C GLN A 62 16.28 -15.11 -1.50
N GLY A 63 15.28 -16.00 -1.51
CA GLY A 63 15.49 -17.44 -1.56
C GLY A 63 16.21 -17.88 -2.84
N GLU A 64 15.72 -17.44 -4.00
CA GLU A 64 16.34 -17.74 -5.31
C GLU A 64 17.78 -17.25 -5.39
N LEU A 65 18.04 -15.99 -4.98
CA LEU A 65 19.39 -15.43 -4.92
C LEU A 65 20.31 -16.20 -3.97
N GLY A 66 19.76 -16.72 -2.86
CA GLY A 66 20.48 -17.57 -1.94
C GLY A 66 20.99 -18.86 -2.60
N VAL A 67 20.14 -19.51 -3.39
CA VAL A 67 20.52 -20.71 -4.17
C VAL A 67 21.56 -20.36 -5.22
N PHE A 68 21.37 -19.28 -5.98
CA PHE A 68 22.34 -18.85 -6.98
C PHE A 68 23.71 -18.54 -6.36
N ARG A 69 23.74 -17.87 -5.20
CA ARG A 69 24.99 -17.58 -4.49
C ARG A 69 25.77 -18.84 -4.14
N TRP A 70 25.10 -19.89 -3.68
CA TRP A 70 25.74 -21.19 -3.40
C TRP A 70 26.19 -21.90 -4.68
N LEU A 71 25.37 -21.89 -5.73
CA LEU A 71 25.72 -22.47 -7.02
C LEU A 71 26.97 -21.81 -7.62
N PHE A 72 27.05 -20.47 -7.61
CA PHE A 72 28.22 -19.75 -8.07
C PHE A 72 29.46 -20.05 -7.22
N GLY A 73 29.33 -20.11 -5.89
CA GLY A 73 30.43 -20.48 -5.01
C GLY A 73 30.99 -21.86 -5.32
N LEU A 74 30.11 -22.84 -5.54
CA LEU A 74 30.49 -24.20 -5.93
C LEU A 74 31.12 -24.23 -7.33
N LEU A 75 30.53 -23.55 -8.31
CA LEU A 75 31.05 -23.47 -9.68
C LEU A 75 32.45 -22.85 -9.71
N ILE A 76 32.65 -21.71 -9.02
CA ILE A 76 33.94 -21.03 -8.92
C ILE A 76 34.94 -21.95 -8.23
N GLY A 77 34.58 -22.58 -7.10
CA GLY A 77 35.45 -23.50 -6.37
C GLY A 77 35.90 -24.69 -7.21
N LEU A 78 34.98 -25.33 -7.95
CA LEU A 78 35.30 -26.43 -8.86
C LEU A 78 36.27 -25.99 -9.97
N ASN A 79 36.03 -24.84 -10.59
CA ASN A 79 36.93 -24.31 -11.62
C ASN A 79 38.31 -23.98 -11.06
N CYS A 80 38.40 -23.36 -9.88
CA CYS A 80 39.67 -23.09 -9.21
C CYS A 80 40.44 -24.38 -8.90
N ALA A 81 39.77 -25.45 -8.46
CA ALA A 81 40.41 -26.73 -8.19
C ALA A 81 40.96 -27.40 -9.46
N ILE A 82 40.21 -27.34 -10.56
CA ILE A 82 40.66 -27.84 -11.87
C ILE A 82 41.89 -27.05 -12.35
N LEU A 83 41.84 -25.71 -12.27
CA LEU A 83 42.97 -24.86 -12.64
C LEU A 83 44.21 -25.18 -11.80
N PHE A 84 44.06 -25.32 -10.48
CA PHE A 84 45.16 -25.68 -9.59
C PHE A 84 45.85 -26.98 -10.02
N LYS A 85 45.07 -28.02 -10.33
CA LYS A 85 45.60 -29.33 -10.78
C LYS A 85 46.24 -29.28 -12.18
N LEU A 86 45.90 -28.29 -12.99
CA LEU A 86 46.42 -28.17 -14.36
C LEU A 86 47.77 -27.44 -14.42
N PHE A 87 48.04 -26.57 -13.45
CA PHE A 87 49.26 -25.76 -13.36
C PHE A 87 50.29 -26.23 -12.32
N LEU A 88 49.92 -27.13 -11.41
CA LEU A 88 50.74 -27.64 -10.31
C LEU A 88 50.79 -29.16 -10.33
#